data_AF-A0A2D9N2S7-F1
#
_entry.id   AF-A0A2D9N2S7-F1
#
_cell.length_a   1.000
_cell.length_b   1.000
_cell.length_c   1.000
_cell.angle_alpha   90.00
_cell.angle_beta   90.00
_cell.angle_gamma   90.00
#
_symmetry.space_group_name_H-M   'P 1'
#
loop_
_entity.id
_entity.type
_entity.pdbx_description
1 polymer ?
#
loop_
_entity_poly.entity_id
_entity_poly.type
_entity_poly.pdbx_seq_one_letter_code
_entity_poly.pdbx_strand_id
1 'polypeptide(L)'
;MLERIEKELNGLAKRLNIEVEEMTEKYTELAGSSGLDLDDERQQLMAMSMTRQYVRSRLSSNRSNNSQTFGEHITGFFAAVEPVRDIMEYKRKSVLSRYNSDSSQTLTDELVAEITLEDGNYLKTQVRNGEWETKTIPSVPDMAIEISETTWIVPIDAVKTWQSGDTNKNYGKPLPKEQHQVRAHFIGQKEGGETQLWTVQLKNEMAKNFKADCFRMITFYGLVNEDRNAIYGIRNKTEFSQYIDSLDDNNPLWFDTSSYDYEEALVENMAEYVTDLYDLEDYHQEIQTQQGLKVVVTDGIVTSMNLKANPKTGNRVIWVEPLDANYGFDDEDMPDSTPVWVPSHVDLNFGVGSDIVVIGRTNQTQRKDESGMPIDGEYNPVSINLYGLRVRLGTGLEEEVSTDDGDSLSYW
;
A
#
# COMPACT_ATOMS: atom_id res chain seq x y z
N MET A 1 21.59 4.36 -35.30
CA MET A 1 20.41 3.48 -35.21
C MET A 1 20.71 2.16 -35.90
N LEU A 2 20.48 1.04 -35.22
CA LEU A 2 20.66 -0.29 -35.83
C LEU A 2 19.74 -0.51 -37.03
N GLU A 3 20.24 -1.13 -38.11
CA GLU A 3 19.47 -1.43 -39.33
C GLU A 3 18.23 -2.32 -39.06
N ARG A 4 18.29 -3.13 -37.99
CA ARG A 4 17.16 -3.95 -37.52
C ARG A 4 16.02 -3.10 -36.96
N ILE A 5 16.34 -1.99 -36.29
CA ILE A 5 15.38 -1.10 -35.63
C ILE A 5 14.61 -0.30 -36.66
N GLU A 6 15.29 0.23 -37.68
CA GLU A 6 14.64 0.94 -38.79
C GLU A 6 13.64 0.04 -39.53
N LYS A 7 14.01 -1.21 -39.85
CA LYS A 7 13.10 -2.18 -40.48
C LYS A 7 11.89 -2.49 -39.60
N GLU A 8 12.06 -2.47 -38.29
CA GLU A 8 11.00 -2.77 -37.35
C GLU A 8 10.05 -1.60 -37.13
N LEU A 9 10.56 -0.37 -37.02
CA LEU A 9 9.76 0.86 -37.00
C LEU A 9 8.90 0.99 -38.25
N ASN A 10 9.46 0.69 -39.43
CA ASN A 10 8.71 0.59 -40.69
C ASN A 10 7.55 -0.42 -40.60
N GLY A 11 7.79 -1.58 -39.98
CA GLY A 11 6.78 -2.62 -39.77
C GLY A 11 5.68 -2.19 -38.79
N LEU A 12 6.03 -1.48 -37.73
CA LEU A 12 5.10 -0.96 -36.73
C LEU A 12 4.25 0.20 -37.27
N ALA A 13 4.86 1.13 -38.02
CA ALA A 13 4.17 2.22 -38.72
C ALA A 13 3.09 1.69 -39.67
N LYS A 14 3.45 0.68 -40.47
CA LYS A 14 2.51 0.00 -41.36
C LYS A 14 1.35 -0.69 -40.62
N ARG A 15 1.59 -1.22 -39.40
CA ARG A 15 0.54 -1.84 -38.58
C ARG A 15 -0.44 -0.82 -38.01
N LEU A 16 0.03 0.37 -37.63
CA LEU A 16 -0.81 1.48 -37.18
C LEU A 16 -1.41 2.33 -38.30
N ASN A 17 -0.99 2.10 -39.54
CA ASN A 17 -1.36 2.90 -40.70
C ASN A 17 -1.00 4.39 -40.52
N ILE A 18 0.20 4.64 -40.02
CA ILE A 18 0.81 5.98 -39.88
C ILE A 18 2.11 6.06 -40.69
N GLU A 19 2.64 7.27 -40.85
CA GLU A 19 3.92 7.49 -41.53
C GLU A 19 5.09 6.97 -40.69
N VAL A 20 6.15 6.53 -41.36
CA VAL A 20 7.36 5.99 -40.69
C VAL A 20 8.07 7.06 -39.88
N GLU A 21 8.05 8.30 -40.36
CA GLU A 21 8.61 9.46 -39.68
C GLU A 21 7.91 9.70 -38.33
N GLU A 22 6.58 9.64 -38.29
CA GLU A 22 5.77 9.74 -37.06
C GLU A 22 6.09 8.61 -36.06
N MET A 23 6.32 7.39 -36.55
CA MET A 23 6.73 6.26 -35.71
C MET A 23 8.14 6.43 -35.14
N THR A 24 9.04 7.05 -35.92
CA THR A 24 10.42 7.31 -35.53
C THR A 24 10.50 8.43 -34.51
N GLU A 25 9.71 9.49 -34.69
CA GLU A 25 9.52 10.55 -33.69
C GLU A 25 9.01 9.96 -32.38
N LYS A 26 8.00 9.08 -32.43
CA LYS A 26 7.47 8.44 -31.21
C LYS A 26 8.48 7.53 -30.53
N TYR A 27 9.30 6.82 -31.29
CA TYR A 27 10.42 6.04 -30.75
C TYR A 27 11.44 6.93 -30.03
N THR A 28 11.82 8.05 -30.62
CA THR A 28 12.76 9.00 -29.98
C THR A 28 12.16 9.70 -28.77
N GLU A 29 10.87 10.01 -28.81
CA GLU A 29 10.13 10.59 -27.69
C GLU A 29 10.12 9.63 -26.50
N LEU A 30 9.79 8.35 -26.72
CA LEU A 30 9.74 7.32 -25.68
C LEU A 30 11.12 7.04 -25.08
N ALA A 31 12.17 7.06 -25.91
CA ALA A 31 13.54 6.94 -25.44
C ALA A 31 13.91 8.13 -24.54
N GLY A 32 13.63 9.35 -25.01
CA GLY A 32 13.93 10.58 -24.27
C GLY A 32 13.15 10.71 -22.97
N SER A 33 11.88 10.30 -22.94
CA SER A 33 11.06 10.30 -21.72
C SER A 33 11.53 9.31 -20.66
N SER A 34 12.35 8.33 -21.05
CA SER A 34 12.85 7.27 -20.17
C SER A 34 14.36 7.32 -20.00
N GLY A 35 14.99 8.47 -20.29
CA GLY A 35 16.42 8.67 -20.07
C GLY A 35 17.33 7.78 -20.93
N LEU A 36 16.81 7.15 -21.99
CA LEU A 36 17.55 6.17 -22.78
C LEU A 36 18.46 6.86 -23.81
N ASP A 37 19.73 6.49 -23.78
CA ASP A 37 20.74 6.87 -24.75
C ASP A 37 20.61 6.04 -26.03
N LEU A 38 20.18 6.68 -27.11
CA LEU A 38 20.01 6.05 -28.41
C LEU A 38 21.33 5.80 -29.15
N ASP A 39 22.48 6.17 -28.60
CA ASP A 39 23.78 5.77 -29.12
C ASP A 39 24.23 4.39 -28.59
N ASP A 40 23.65 3.91 -27.49
CA ASP A 40 23.88 2.56 -26.95
C ASP A 40 22.96 1.51 -27.60
N GLU A 41 23.53 0.43 -28.11
CA GLU A 41 22.82 -0.63 -28.84
C GLU A 41 21.74 -1.33 -27.99
N ARG A 42 21.98 -1.52 -26.69
CA ARG A 42 21.03 -2.17 -25.78
C ARG A 42 19.89 -1.24 -25.43
N GLN A 43 20.19 0.03 -25.20
CA GLN A 43 19.17 1.04 -24.88
C GLN A 43 18.27 1.33 -26.07
N GLN A 44 18.80 1.27 -27.31
CA GLN A 44 17.99 1.29 -28.52
C GLN A 44 16.95 0.13 -28.55
N LEU A 45 17.30 -1.06 -28.08
CA LEU A 45 16.37 -2.20 -28.00
C LEU A 45 15.31 -2.03 -26.89
N MET A 46 15.65 -1.33 -25.80
CA MET A 46 14.70 -0.97 -24.73
C MET A 46 13.67 0.04 -25.24
N ALA A 47 14.13 1.11 -25.89
CA ALA A 47 13.26 2.09 -26.55
C ALA A 47 12.34 1.44 -27.59
N MET A 48 12.85 0.44 -28.33
CA MET A 48 12.04 -0.33 -29.27
C MET A 48 10.97 -1.17 -28.58
N SER A 49 11.26 -1.70 -27.39
CA SER A 49 10.29 -2.48 -26.63
C SER A 49 9.15 -1.60 -26.12
N MET A 50 9.45 -0.38 -25.67
CA MET A 50 8.45 0.65 -25.35
C MET A 50 7.63 1.07 -26.57
N THR A 51 8.27 1.25 -27.73
CA THR A 51 7.59 1.62 -28.97
C THR A 51 6.65 0.51 -29.46
N ARG A 52 7.05 -0.77 -29.31
CA ARG A 52 6.16 -1.90 -29.56
C ARG A 52 4.97 -1.91 -28.59
N GLN A 53 5.18 -1.56 -27.32
CA GLN A 53 4.09 -1.46 -26.33
C GLN A 53 3.08 -0.37 -26.71
N TYR A 54 3.56 0.82 -27.07
CA TYR A 54 2.73 1.92 -27.58
C TYR A 54 1.88 1.48 -28.78
N VAL A 55 2.52 0.83 -29.76
CA VAL A 55 1.83 0.33 -30.96
C VAL A 55 0.78 -0.73 -30.62
N ARG A 56 1.10 -1.64 -29.70
CA ARG A 56 0.18 -2.72 -29.28
C ARG A 56 -1.04 -2.18 -28.54
N SER A 57 -0.85 -1.19 -27.68
CA SER A 57 -1.93 -0.47 -27.01
C SER A 57 -2.91 0.13 -28.03
N ARG A 58 -2.40 0.95 -28.96
CA ARG A 58 -3.19 1.57 -30.04
C ARG A 58 -3.96 0.56 -30.91
N LEU A 59 -3.39 -0.63 -31.14
CA LEU A 59 -4.07 -1.70 -31.89
C LEU A 59 -5.14 -2.41 -31.07
N SER A 60 -4.95 -2.54 -29.75
CA SER A 60 -5.91 -3.13 -28.83
C SER A 60 -7.16 -2.25 -28.70
N SER A 61 -6.97 -0.94 -28.51
CA SER A 61 -8.05 0.05 -28.45
C SER A 61 -8.83 0.17 -29.76
N ASN A 62 -8.16 0.04 -30.92
CA ASN A 62 -8.84 -0.01 -32.21
C ASN A 62 -9.73 -1.26 -32.40
N ARG A 63 -9.47 -2.36 -31.69
CA ARG A 63 -10.35 -3.56 -31.70
C ARG A 63 -11.56 -3.42 -30.78
N SER A 64 -11.53 -2.52 -29.79
CA SER A 64 -12.62 -2.32 -28.81
C SER A 64 -13.63 -1.22 -29.19
N ASN A 65 -13.65 -0.80 -30.46
CA ASN A 65 -14.45 0.33 -30.96
C ASN A 65 -15.99 0.14 -30.96
N ASN A 66 -16.54 -0.70 -30.08
CA ASN A 66 -18.00 -0.83 -29.89
C ASN A 66 -18.48 -0.93 -28.43
N SER A 67 -17.64 -0.64 -27.43
CA SER A 67 -18.13 -0.41 -26.07
C SER A 67 -17.24 0.61 -25.35
N GLN A 68 -17.83 1.68 -24.80
CA GLN A 68 -17.15 2.52 -23.81
C GLN A 68 -16.60 1.63 -22.69
N THR A 69 -15.29 1.41 -22.68
CA THR A 69 -14.61 0.61 -21.65
C THR A 69 -14.56 1.42 -20.36
N PHE A 70 -15.17 0.88 -19.31
CA PHE A 70 -15.30 1.51 -17.98
C PHE A 70 -13.98 1.58 -17.19
N GLY A 71 -12.89 1.01 -17.71
CA GLY A 71 -11.57 1.04 -17.10
C GLY A 71 -10.47 0.87 -18.16
N GLU A 72 -9.23 0.87 -17.70
CA GLU A 72 -8.02 0.84 -18.52
C GLU A 72 -7.07 -0.24 -18.01
N HIS A 73 -6.19 -0.73 -18.90
CA HIS A 73 -5.06 -1.57 -18.48
C HIS A 73 -3.93 -0.68 -17.98
N ILE A 74 -3.38 -1.05 -16.83
CA ILE A 74 -2.24 -0.38 -16.20
C ILE A 74 -1.13 -1.40 -16.04
N THR A 75 0.10 -0.98 -16.32
CA THR A 75 1.30 -1.84 -16.28
C THR A 75 2.41 -1.15 -15.49
N GLY A 76 3.12 -1.91 -14.66
CA GLY A 76 4.11 -1.39 -13.72
C GLY A 76 4.33 -2.36 -12.58
N PHE A 77 4.72 -1.87 -11.41
CA PHE A 77 4.97 -2.71 -10.24
C PHE A 77 4.44 -2.06 -8.96
N PHE A 78 4.13 -2.89 -7.97
CA PHE A 78 3.85 -2.40 -6.62
C PHE A 78 5.16 -2.09 -5.91
N ALA A 79 5.36 -0.84 -5.50
CA ALA A 79 6.46 -0.45 -4.63
C ALA A 79 6.18 -0.87 -3.18
N ALA A 80 4.93 -0.74 -2.75
CA ALA A 80 4.50 -1.09 -1.40
C ALA A 80 3.02 -1.45 -1.34
N VAL A 81 2.66 -2.37 -0.44
CA VAL A 81 1.27 -2.77 -0.16
C VAL A 81 1.01 -2.59 1.33
N GLU A 82 0.10 -1.69 1.68
CA GLU A 82 -0.33 -1.55 3.08
C GLU A 82 -1.06 -2.82 3.54
N PRO A 83 -1.02 -3.16 4.84
CA PRO A 83 -1.84 -4.25 5.36
C PRO A 83 -3.33 -3.95 5.15
N VAL A 84 -4.12 -5.01 4.90
CA VAL A 84 -5.58 -4.91 4.85
C VAL A 84 -6.08 -4.45 6.22
N ARG A 85 -6.90 -3.40 6.25
CA ARG A 85 -7.49 -2.87 7.50
C ARG A 85 -9.00 -2.94 7.45
N ASP A 86 -9.64 -3.35 8.55
CA ASP A 86 -11.06 -3.09 8.77
C ASP A 86 -11.22 -1.66 9.31
N ILE A 87 -11.63 -0.74 8.42
CA ILE A 87 -11.84 0.66 8.81
C ILE A 87 -12.99 0.78 9.81
N MET A 88 -13.94 -0.16 9.80
CA MET A 88 -15.03 -0.16 10.76
C MET A 88 -14.57 -0.56 12.16
N GLU A 89 -13.52 -1.37 12.30
CA GLU A 89 -12.98 -1.74 13.62
C GLU A 89 -12.47 -0.51 14.37
N TYR A 90 -11.66 0.32 13.70
CA TYR A 90 -11.18 1.57 14.28
C TYR A 90 -12.33 2.51 14.66
N LYS A 91 -13.32 2.67 13.77
CA LYS A 91 -14.50 3.49 14.05
C LYS A 91 -15.28 2.95 15.25
N ARG A 92 -15.49 1.63 15.36
CA ARG A 92 -16.16 1.00 16.50
C ARG A 92 -15.42 1.28 17.81
N LYS A 93 -14.09 1.11 17.84
CA LYS A 93 -13.26 1.40 19.02
C LYS A 93 -13.34 2.88 19.42
N SER A 94 -13.26 3.78 18.44
CA SER A 94 -13.35 5.22 18.67
C SER A 94 -14.73 5.64 19.20
N VAL A 95 -15.80 5.11 18.61
CA VAL A 95 -17.18 5.38 19.03
C VAL A 95 -17.45 4.81 20.43
N LEU A 96 -17.00 3.59 20.72
CA LEU A 96 -17.10 3.00 22.06
C LEU A 96 -16.38 3.84 23.11
N SER A 97 -15.15 4.29 22.81
CA SER A 97 -14.39 5.15 23.72
C SER A 97 -15.11 6.47 24.01
N ARG A 98 -15.72 7.08 23.00
CA ARG A 98 -16.52 8.31 23.16
C ARG A 98 -17.78 8.05 23.97
N TYR A 99 -18.51 6.98 23.68
CA TYR A 99 -19.71 6.61 24.42
C TYR A 99 -19.42 6.35 25.90
N ASN A 100 -18.30 5.69 26.22
CA ASN A 100 -17.88 5.45 27.60
C ASN A 100 -17.46 6.73 28.34
N SER A 101 -17.01 7.75 27.60
CA SER A 101 -16.66 9.05 28.17
C SER A 101 -17.89 9.94 28.38
N ASP A 102 -18.77 10.00 27.38
CA ASP A 102 -20.04 10.73 27.41
C ASP A 102 -21.06 10.09 26.46
N SER A 103 -21.98 9.30 27.02
CA SER A 103 -23.01 8.59 26.26
C SER A 103 -24.06 9.56 25.69
N SER A 104 -24.40 10.61 26.43
CA SER A 104 -25.43 11.58 26.05
C SER A 104 -24.98 12.44 24.87
N GLN A 105 -23.72 12.91 24.90
CA GLN A 105 -23.15 13.64 23.79
C GLN A 105 -23.01 12.75 22.55
N THR A 106 -22.59 11.49 22.70
CA THR A 106 -22.43 10.57 21.58
C THR A 106 -23.76 10.25 20.87
N LEU A 107 -24.86 10.15 21.62
CA LEU A 107 -26.21 10.04 21.08
C LEU A 107 -26.65 11.33 20.39
N THR A 108 -26.42 12.49 21.01
CA THR A 108 -26.79 13.81 20.48
C THR A 108 -26.03 14.16 19.20
N ASP A 109 -24.77 13.73 19.09
CA ASP A 109 -23.93 13.86 17.90
C ASP A 109 -24.35 12.93 16.75
N GLU A 110 -25.42 12.14 16.94
CA GLU A 110 -25.97 11.21 15.95
C GLU A 110 -24.92 10.17 15.51
N LEU A 111 -24.02 9.76 16.41
CA LEU A 111 -22.94 8.79 16.13
C LEU A 111 -23.36 7.34 16.44
N VAL A 112 -24.30 7.14 17.35
CA VAL A 112 -24.81 5.83 17.76
C VAL A 112 -26.32 5.80 17.86
N ALA A 113 -26.86 4.59 17.74
CA ALA A 113 -28.16 4.22 18.28
C ALA A 113 -27.94 3.28 19.48
N GLU A 114 -28.68 3.49 20.56
CA GLU A 114 -28.68 2.60 21.72
C GLU A 114 -29.80 1.56 21.58
N ILE A 115 -29.54 0.34 22.01
CA ILE A 115 -30.52 -0.73 22.09
C ILE A 115 -30.57 -1.20 23.54
N THR A 116 -31.74 -1.11 24.17
CA THR A 116 -31.99 -1.65 25.50
C THR A 116 -32.95 -2.84 25.43
N LEU A 117 -32.71 -3.85 26.26
CA LEU A 117 -33.65 -4.96 26.45
C LEU A 117 -34.60 -4.59 27.60
N GLU A 118 -35.86 -4.32 27.26
CA GLU A 118 -36.93 -4.00 28.21
C GLU A 118 -38.14 -4.91 27.98
N ASP A 119 -38.61 -5.58 29.04
CA ASP A 119 -39.77 -6.48 28.99
C ASP A 119 -39.69 -7.55 27.86
N GLY A 120 -38.49 -8.04 27.58
CA GLY A 120 -38.24 -9.04 26.53
C GLY A 120 -38.25 -8.48 25.10
N ASN A 121 -38.38 -7.16 24.93
CA ASN A 121 -38.32 -6.48 23.65
C ASN A 121 -37.04 -5.65 23.54
N TYR A 122 -36.44 -5.65 22.36
CA TYR A 122 -35.32 -4.76 22.06
C TYR A 122 -35.86 -3.40 21.62
N LEU A 123 -35.57 -2.35 22.41
CA LEU A 123 -35.92 -0.98 22.11
C LEU A 123 -34.70 -0.26 21.56
N LYS A 124 -34.76 0.16 20.30
CA LYS A 124 -33.74 0.96 19.66
C LYS A 124 -34.07 2.45 19.80
N THR A 125 -33.21 3.20 20.47
CA THR A 125 -33.29 4.66 20.62
C THR A 125 -32.15 5.33 19.84
N GLN A 126 -32.46 6.34 19.05
CA GLN A 126 -31.46 7.14 18.32
C GLN A 126 -31.90 8.60 18.21
N VAL A 127 -30.95 9.53 18.21
CA VAL A 127 -31.23 10.92 17.82
C VAL A 127 -31.06 11.04 16.31
N ARG A 128 -31.99 11.71 15.64
CA ARG A 128 -31.92 12.00 14.22
C ARG A 128 -32.46 13.39 13.95
N ASN A 129 -31.65 14.26 13.36
CA ASN A 129 -31.95 15.67 13.17
C ASN A 129 -32.37 16.38 14.46
N GLY A 130 -31.77 16.01 15.60
CA GLY A 130 -32.11 16.54 16.91
C GLY A 130 -33.40 15.99 17.54
N GLU A 131 -34.10 15.08 16.88
CA GLU A 131 -35.29 14.41 17.42
C GLU A 131 -34.96 13.01 17.93
N TRP A 132 -35.52 12.64 19.08
CA TRP A 132 -35.41 11.30 19.64
C TRP A 132 -36.40 10.35 18.96
N GLU A 133 -35.88 9.30 18.33
CA GLU A 133 -36.68 8.21 17.77
C GLU A 133 -36.46 6.92 18.56
N THR A 134 -37.53 6.33 19.09
CA THR A 134 -37.51 5.01 19.74
C THR A 134 -38.37 4.02 18.95
N LYS A 135 -37.82 2.85 18.61
CA LYS A 135 -38.47 1.81 17.82
C LYS A 135 -38.18 0.43 18.39
N THR A 136 -39.21 -0.41 18.50
CA THR A 136 -39.02 -1.83 18.83
C THR A 136 -38.42 -2.57 17.64
N ILE A 137 -37.37 -3.35 17.87
CA ILE A 137 -36.68 -4.15 16.86
C ILE A 137 -36.81 -5.65 17.20
N PRO A 138 -36.84 -6.53 16.19
CA PRO A 138 -37.00 -7.96 16.43
C PRO A 138 -35.74 -8.64 16.99
N SER A 139 -34.55 -8.08 16.71
CA SER A 139 -33.27 -8.63 17.15
C SER A 139 -32.18 -7.55 17.17
N VAL A 140 -31.15 -7.76 17.97
CA VAL A 140 -29.94 -6.94 17.98
C VAL A 140 -29.17 -7.13 16.65
N PRO A 141 -28.77 -6.06 15.95
CA PRO A 141 -27.99 -6.17 14.71
C PRO A 141 -26.58 -6.72 14.93
N ASP A 142 -26.05 -7.46 13.96
CA ASP A 142 -24.70 -8.08 14.03
C ASP A 142 -23.54 -7.08 14.18
N MET A 143 -23.77 -5.81 13.85
CA MET A 143 -22.78 -4.72 14.00
C MET A 143 -22.84 -4.03 15.36
N ALA A 144 -23.74 -4.45 16.25
CA ALA A 144 -23.88 -3.87 17.57
C ALA A 144 -22.66 -4.20 18.45
N ILE A 145 -22.32 -3.26 19.33
CA ILE A 145 -21.28 -3.39 20.34
C ILE A 145 -21.99 -3.58 21.67
N GLU A 146 -21.71 -4.68 22.36
CA GLU A 146 -22.24 -4.96 23.68
C GLU A 146 -21.59 -4.04 24.72
N ILE A 147 -22.42 -3.35 25.51
CA ILE A 147 -21.99 -2.51 26.63
C ILE A 147 -22.25 -3.23 27.95
N SER A 148 -23.40 -3.89 28.05
CA SER A 148 -23.82 -4.71 29.19
C SER A 148 -24.72 -5.85 28.71
N GLU A 149 -25.11 -6.75 29.62
CA GLU A 149 -26.01 -7.87 29.32
C GLU A 149 -27.38 -7.43 28.75
N THR A 150 -27.76 -6.16 28.93
CA THR A 150 -29.05 -5.60 28.51
C THR A 150 -28.94 -4.42 27.55
N THR A 151 -27.73 -3.96 27.24
CA THR A 151 -27.50 -2.73 26.48
C THR A 151 -26.47 -2.92 25.40
N TRP A 152 -26.82 -2.49 24.18
CA TRP A 152 -25.93 -2.47 23.02
C TRP A 152 -25.92 -1.10 22.36
N ILE A 153 -24.83 -0.76 21.70
CA ILE A 153 -24.75 0.42 20.83
C ILE A 153 -24.50 0.02 19.38
N VAL A 154 -25.13 0.73 18.44
CA VAL A 154 -24.98 0.52 17.01
C VAL A 154 -24.40 1.80 16.40
N PRO A 155 -23.17 1.77 15.88
CA PRO A 155 -22.62 2.91 15.15
C PRO A 155 -23.49 3.25 13.92
N ILE A 156 -23.80 4.53 13.74
CA ILE A 156 -24.61 5.02 12.63
C ILE A 156 -23.82 5.99 11.76
N ASP A 157 -24.24 6.13 10.50
CA ASP A 157 -23.65 7.09 9.58
C ASP A 157 -24.18 8.50 9.86
N ALA A 158 -23.36 9.32 10.52
CA ALA A 158 -23.67 10.71 10.86
C ALA A 158 -23.51 11.70 9.69
N VAL A 159 -22.96 11.26 8.54
CA VAL A 159 -22.70 12.16 7.42
C VAL A 159 -24.01 12.48 6.70
N LYS A 160 -24.54 13.70 6.84
CA LYS A 160 -25.78 14.14 6.18
C LYS A 160 -25.59 14.38 4.68
N THR A 161 -24.48 15.00 4.31
CA THR A 161 -24.13 15.39 2.94
C THR A 161 -22.66 15.07 2.68
N TRP A 162 -22.37 14.50 1.52
CA TRP A 162 -21.00 14.27 1.09
C TRP A 162 -20.31 15.59 0.75
N GLN A 163 -18.98 15.58 0.68
CA GLN A 163 -18.20 16.74 0.25
C GLN A 163 -18.54 17.21 -1.18
N SER A 164 -19.12 16.33 -2.01
CA SER A 164 -19.66 16.67 -3.34
C SER A 164 -20.94 17.52 -3.30
N GLY A 165 -21.58 17.66 -2.14
CA GLY A 165 -22.89 18.29 -1.97
C GLY A 165 -24.08 17.32 -2.07
N ASP A 166 -23.84 16.06 -2.46
CA ASP A 166 -24.90 15.05 -2.57
C ASP A 166 -25.42 14.61 -1.20
N THR A 167 -26.74 14.43 -1.09
CA THR A 167 -27.35 13.89 0.13
C THR A 167 -26.98 12.42 0.34
N ASN A 168 -26.53 12.09 1.55
CA ASN A 168 -26.20 10.72 1.89
C ASN A 168 -27.48 9.90 2.19
N LYS A 169 -27.77 8.92 1.33
CA LYS A 169 -28.90 7.99 1.50
C LYS A 169 -28.76 7.06 2.71
N ASN A 170 -27.55 6.96 3.28
CA ASN A 170 -27.26 6.14 4.44
C ASN A 170 -27.25 6.92 5.75
N TYR A 171 -27.44 8.24 5.71
CA TYR A 171 -27.51 9.06 6.91
C TYR A 171 -28.55 8.53 7.93
N GLY A 172 -28.09 8.31 9.16
CA GLY A 172 -28.88 7.75 10.27
C GLY A 172 -29.12 6.23 10.19
N LYS A 173 -28.48 5.53 9.24
CA LYS A 173 -28.52 4.06 9.14
C LYS A 173 -27.28 3.44 9.82
N PRO A 174 -27.38 2.20 10.30
CA PRO A 174 -26.24 1.45 10.83
C PRO A 174 -25.08 1.38 9.84
N LEU A 175 -23.87 1.60 10.34
CA LEU A 175 -22.64 1.32 9.58
C LEU A 175 -22.46 -0.19 9.41
N PRO A 176 -21.83 -0.65 8.31
CA PRO A 176 -21.56 -2.06 8.11
C PRO A 176 -20.68 -2.64 9.22
N LYS A 177 -20.85 -3.93 9.51
CA LYS A 177 -20.04 -4.64 10.52
C LYS A 177 -18.56 -4.62 10.18
N GLU A 178 -18.20 -4.76 8.90
CA GLU A 178 -16.83 -4.74 8.44
C GLU A 178 -16.75 -3.94 7.15
N GLN A 179 -15.67 -3.19 6.99
CA GLN A 179 -15.30 -2.61 5.70
C GLN A 179 -13.79 -2.70 5.54
N HIS A 180 -13.38 -3.77 4.86
CA HIS A 180 -11.97 -4.02 4.58
C HIS A 180 -11.51 -3.11 3.45
N GLN A 181 -10.36 -2.48 3.64
CA GLN A 181 -9.70 -1.72 2.60
C GLN A 181 -8.22 -2.04 2.57
N VAL A 182 -7.65 -2.02 1.37
CA VAL A 182 -6.21 -2.07 1.16
C VAL A 182 -5.84 -0.92 0.26
N ARG A 183 -4.70 -0.30 0.59
CA ARG A 183 -4.05 0.70 -0.22
C ARG A 183 -2.70 0.14 -0.65
N ALA A 184 -2.37 0.28 -1.93
CA ALA A 184 -1.06 -0.06 -2.44
C ALA A 184 -0.49 1.09 -3.26
N HIS A 185 0.82 1.23 -3.22
CA HIS A 185 1.62 2.21 -3.92
C HIS A 185 2.17 1.54 -5.16
N PHE A 186 1.72 1.98 -6.32
CA PHE A 186 1.99 1.36 -7.60
C PHE A 186 2.70 2.36 -8.50
N ILE A 187 3.87 2.02 -9.00
CA ILE A 187 4.59 2.83 -9.99
C ILE A 187 4.34 2.19 -11.34
N GLY A 188 3.77 2.97 -12.26
CA GLY A 188 3.50 2.46 -13.59
C GLY A 188 2.73 3.42 -14.45
N GLN A 189 2.37 2.93 -15.62
CA GLN A 189 1.75 3.69 -16.67
C GLN A 189 0.39 3.10 -17.04
N LYS A 190 -0.58 4.01 -17.20
CA LYS A 190 -1.81 3.69 -17.93
C LYS A 190 -1.51 3.62 -19.42
N GLU A 191 -2.48 3.15 -20.19
CA GLU A 191 -2.35 3.07 -21.64
C GLU A 191 -1.98 4.43 -22.28
N GLY A 192 -0.77 4.52 -22.84
CA GLY A 192 -0.27 5.74 -23.51
C GLY A 192 0.04 6.92 -22.58
N GLY A 193 0.06 6.72 -21.26
CA GLY A 193 0.46 7.72 -20.28
C GLY A 193 1.92 7.59 -19.86
N GLU A 194 2.37 8.55 -19.05
CA GLU A 194 3.70 8.53 -18.42
C GLU A 194 3.69 7.63 -17.18
N THR A 195 4.88 7.09 -16.85
CA THR A 195 5.11 6.39 -15.58
C THR A 195 4.97 7.37 -14.44
N GLN A 196 4.15 7.02 -13.45
CA GLN A 196 3.95 7.83 -12.26
C GLN A 196 3.54 6.96 -11.07
N LEU A 197 3.55 7.57 -9.87
CA LEU A 197 3.01 6.96 -8.66
C LEU A 197 1.48 7.00 -8.65
N TRP A 198 0.87 5.83 -8.54
CA TRP A 198 -0.56 5.62 -8.37
C TRP A 198 -0.87 5.03 -7.00
N THR A 199 -1.97 5.49 -6.40
CA THR A 199 -2.57 4.84 -5.23
C THR A 199 -3.64 3.86 -5.68
N VAL A 200 -3.37 2.56 -5.56
CA VAL A 200 -4.36 1.51 -5.83
C VAL A 200 -5.22 1.30 -4.58
N GLN A 201 -6.54 1.41 -4.71
CA GLN A 201 -7.49 1.25 -3.61
C GLN A 201 -8.50 0.16 -3.90
N LEU A 202 -8.53 -0.86 -3.04
CA LEU A 202 -9.48 -1.97 -3.12
C LEU A 202 -10.33 -2.05 -1.85
N LYS A 203 -11.54 -2.60 -2.00
CA LYS A 203 -12.53 -2.70 -0.91
C LYS A 203 -13.06 -4.13 -0.79
N ASN A 204 -13.41 -4.50 0.44
CA ASN A 204 -14.10 -5.74 0.80
C ASN A 204 -13.39 -6.98 0.26
N GLU A 205 -14.10 -7.86 -0.46
CA GLU A 205 -13.55 -9.11 -1.02
C GLU A 205 -12.28 -8.89 -1.85
N MET A 206 -12.23 -7.82 -2.64
CA MET A 206 -11.03 -7.52 -3.41
C MET A 206 -9.85 -7.17 -2.51
N ALA A 207 -10.10 -6.46 -1.40
CA ALA A 207 -9.06 -6.13 -0.42
C ALA A 207 -8.60 -7.36 0.37
N LYS A 208 -9.54 -8.19 0.84
CA LYS A 208 -9.24 -9.40 1.61
C LYS A 208 -8.39 -10.40 0.82
N ASN A 209 -8.66 -10.51 -0.47
CA ASN A 209 -7.99 -11.47 -1.36
C ASN A 209 -6.80 -10.85 -2.13
N PHE A 210 -6.51 -9.56 -1.93
CA PHE A 210 -5.42 -8.91 -2.64
C PHE A 210 -4.08 -9.42 -2.12
N LYS A 211 -3.26 -9.92 -3.04
CA LYS A 211 -1.86 -10.26 -2.83
C LYS A 211 -1.10 -9.84 -4.07
N ALA A 212 0.00 -9.13 -3.88
CA ALA A 212 0.89 -8.72 -4.94
C ALA A 212 2.32 -8.71 -4.41
N ASP A 213 3.24 -9.24 -5.20
CA ASP A 213 4.67 -9.20 -4.94
C ASP A 213 5.14 -7.77 -5.25
N CYS A 214 5.78 -7.13 -4.26
CA CYS A 214 6.42 -5.85 -4.52
C CYS A 214 7.64 -6.04 -5.44
N PHE A 215 7.98 -5.03 -6.23
CA PHE A 215 9.12 -5.07 -7.15
C PHE A 215 9.05 -6.19 -8.20
N ARG A 216 7.82 -6.55 -8.61
CA ARG A 216 7.55 -7.47 -9.69
C ARG A 216 6.55 -6.87 -10.65
N MET A 217 6.92 -6.85 -11.92
CA MET A 217 6.09 -6.28 -12.98
C MET A 217 4.78 -7.04 -13.15
N ILE A 218 3.68 -6.28 -13.17
CA ILE A 218 2.32 -6.75 -13.27
C ILE A 218 1.52 -5.86 -14.23
N THR A 219 0.53 -6.47 -14.88
CA THR A 219 -0.51 -5.74 -15.59
C THR A 219 -1.88 -6.10 -15.01
N PHE A 220 -2.75 -5.10 -14.86
CA PHE A 220 -4.11 -5.32 -14.38
C PHE A 220 -5.08 -4.29 -14.96
N TYR A 221 -6.37 -4.59 -14.88
CA TYR A 221 -7.43 -3.71 -15.37
C TYR A 221 -8.08 -2.95 -14.21
N GLY A 222 -8.12 -1.63 -14.27
CA GLY A 222 -8.60 -0.78 -13.18
C GLY A 222 -9.33 0.48 -13.65
N LEU A 223 -10.04 1.14 -12.74
CA LEU A 223 -10.64 2.44 -12.99
C LEU A 223 -9.64 3.54 -12.58
N VAL A 224 -9.05 4.20 -13.56
CA VAL A 224 -8.07 5.27 -13.36
C VAL A 224 -8.78 6.58 -13.01
N ASN A 225 -8.24 7.32 -12.05
CA ASN A 225 -8.64 8.67 -11.68
C ASN A 225 -7.38 9.53 -11.62
N GLU A 226 -7.16 10.32 -12.68
CA GLU A 226 -5.97 11.15 -12.84
C GLU A 226 -5.93 12.30 -11.84
N ASP A 227 -7.06 12.94 -11.55
CA ASP A 227 -7.12 14.05 -10.58
C ASP A 227 -6.62 13.66 -9.18
N ARG A 228 -6.67 12.37 -8.85
CA ARG A 228 -6.30 11.82 -7.55
C ARG A 228 -5.08 10.91 -7.59
N ASN A 229 -4.46 10.75 -8.76
CA ASN A 229 -3.43 9.73 -9.00
C ASN A 229 -3.82 8.39 -8.38
N ALA A 230 -5.05 7.94 -8.62
CA ALA A 230 -5.63 6.77 -7.96
C ALA A 230 -6.20 5.77 -8.96
N ILE A 231 -6.08 4.48 -8.63
CA ILE A 231 -6.68 3.40 -9.39
C ILE A 231 -7.63 2.62 -8.47
N TYR A 232 -8.89 2.53 -8.89
CA TYR A 232 -9.91 1.80 -8.14
C TYR A 232 -10.14 0.41 -8.74
N GLY A 233 -10.28 -0.58 -7.87
CA GLY A 233 -10.69 -1.92 -8.26
C GLY A 233 -12.12 -1.95 -8.83
N ILE A 234 -12.30 -2.63 -9.95
CA ILE A 234 -13.59 -2.88 -10.59
C ILE A 234 -14.03 -4.29 -10.23
N ARG A 235 -15.16 -4.39 -9.53
CA ARG A 235 -15.74 -5.68 -9.11
C ARG A 235 -15.92 -6.62 -10.31
N ASN A 236 -15.44 -7.85 -10.18
CA ASN A 236 -15.48 -8.91 -11.19
C ASN A 236 -14.71 -8.61 -12.49
N LYS A 237 -13.84 -7.59 -12.53
CA LYS A 237 -13.02 -7.26 -13.71
C LYS A 237 -11.55 -7.04 -13.40
N THR A 238 -11.23 -6.49 -12.25
CA THR A 238 -9.84 -6.31 -11.84
C THR A 238 -9.30 -7.64 -11.31
N GLU A 239 -8.33 -8.19 -12.02
CA GLU A 239 -7.58 -9.39 -11.64
C GLU A 239 -6.10 -9.02 -11.51
N PHE A 240 -5.49 -9.39 -10.37
CA PHE A 240 -4.10 -9.07 -10.03
C PHE A 240 -3.16 -10.28 -10.15
N SER A 241 -3.52 -11.28 -10.97
CA SER A 241 -2.79 -12.55 -11.07
C SER A 241 -1.82 -12.62 -12.26
N GLN A 242 -1.64 -11.53 -13.00
CA GLN A 242 -0.89 -11.53 -14.27
C GLN A 242 0.45 -10.82 -14.13
N TYR A 243 1.41 -11.49 -13.50
CA TYR A 243 2.80 -11.04 -13.52
C TYR A 243 3.37 -11.20 -14.92
N ILE A 244 4.07 -10.16 -15.39
CA ILE A 244 4.57 -10.07 -16.77
C ILE A 244 5.53 -11.22 -17.08
N ASP A 245 6.42 -11.53 -16.14
CA ASP A 245 7.41 -12.61 -16.24
C ASP A 245 6.80 -14.02 -16.30
N SER A 246 5.51 -14.16 -15.95
CA SER A 246 4.77 -15.41 -15.91
C SER A 246 3.87 -15.58 -17.14
N LEU A 247 3.78 -14.54 -17.99
CA LEU A 247 3.06 -14.62 -19.25
C LEU A 247 3.94 -15.33 -20.29
N ASP A 248 3.30 -16.02 -21.23
CA ASP A 248 3.98 -16.55 -22.41
C ASP A 248 4.54 -15.39 -23.25
N ASP A 249 5.73 -15.54 -23.82
CA ASP A 249 6.38 -14.50 -24.64
C ASP A 249 5.55 -14.05 -25.86
N ASN A 250 4.59 -14.87 -26.31
CA ASN A 250 3.64 -14.51 -27.39
C ASN A 250 2.45 -13.69 -26.89
N ASN A 251 2.26 -13.54 -25.58
CA ASN A 251 1.20 -12.73 -24.99
C ASN A 251 1.45 -11.24 -25.33
N PRO A 252 0.46 -10.50 -25.84
CA PRO A 252 0.63 -9.09 -26.20
C PRO A 252 1.01 -8.18 -25.02
N LEU A 253 0.76 -8.61 -23.78
CA LEU A 253 1.10 -7.88 -22.56
C LEU A 253 2.51 -8.21 -22.06
N TRP A 254 3.17 -9.25 -22.57
CA TRP A 254 4.51 -9.64 -22.15
C TRP A 254 5.59 -8.69 -22.67
N PHE A 255 6.58 -8.42 -21.82
CA PHE A 255 7.84 -7.75 -22.16
C PHE A 255 8.95 -8.22 -21.21
N ASP A 256 10.22 -8.06 -21.63
CA ASP A 256 11.37 -8.40 -20.79
C ASP A 256 11.49 -7.40 -19.63
N THR A 257 11.49 -7.92 -18.40
CA THR A 257 11.53 -7.14 -17.16
C THR A 257 12.87 -7.26 -16.44
N SER A 258 13.79 -8.10 -16.94
CA SER A 258 15.03 -8.47 -16.24
C SER A 258 16.00 -7.32 -16.03
N SER A 259 15.94 -6.30 -16.89
CA SER A 259 16.78 -5.11 -16.83
C SER A 259 16.07 -3.88 -16.29
N TYR A 260 14.85 -4.02 -15.74
CA TYR A 260 14.11 -2.86 -15.24
C TYR A 260 14.74 -2.34 -13.94
N ASP A 261 15.09 -1.06 -13.94
CA ASP A 261 15.64 -0.42 -12.75
C ASP A 261 14.52 0.11 -11.84
N TYR A 262 14.14 -0.69 -10.85
CA TYR A 262 13.13 -0.24 -9.88
C TYR A 262 13.64 0.87 -8.93
N GLU A 263 14.95 1.07 -8.79
CA GLU A 263 15.50 2.09 -7.89
C GLU A 263 15.44 3.46 -8.55
N GLU A 264 15.83 3.54 -9.82
CA GLU A 264 15.60 4.73 -10.63
C GLU A 264 14.12 5.10 -10.65
N ALA A 265 13.23 4.12 -10.88
CA ALA A 265 11.79 4.34 -10.85
C ALA A 265 11.28 4.82 -9.47
N LEU A 266 11.85 4.33 -8.36
CA LEU A 266 11.52 4.82 -7.02
C LEU A 266 11.95 6.28 -6.83
N VAL A 267 13.18 6.61 -7.21
CA VAL A 267 13.71 7.98 -7.08
C VAL A 267 12.87 8.95 -7.92
N GLU A 268 12.57 8.62 -9.18
CA GLU A 268 11.79 9.48 -10.05
C GLU A 268 10.36 9.71 -9.57
N ASN A 269 9.73 8.70 -8.96
CA ASN A 269 8.28 8.71 -8.69
C ASN A 269 7.92 8.83 -7.21
N MET A 270 8.90 8.66 -6.31
CA MET A 270 8.72 8.68 -4.86
C MET A 270 9.77 9.55 -4.14
N ALA A 271 10.50 10.42 -4.83
CA ALA A 271 11.54 11.29 -4.26
C ALA A 271 11.13 12.00 -2.96
N GLU A 272 9.88 12.49 -2.87
CA GLU A 272 9.36 13.18 -1.68
C GLU A 272 9.24 12.29 -0.43
N TYR A 273 9.31 10.97 -0.61
CA TYR A 273 9.27 9.99 0.47
C TYR A 273 10.63 9.36 0.78
N VAL A 274 11.68 9.74 0.04
CA VAL A 274 13.03 9.20 0.23
C VAL A 274 13.72 9.93 1.38
N THR A 275 14.28 9.18 2.32
CA THR A 275 15.10 9.72 3.41
C THR A 275 16.21 8.73 3.76
N ASP A 276 17.37 9.27 4.13
CA ASP A 276 18.47 8.46 4.65
C ASP A 276 18.09 7.90 6.02
N LEU A 277 18.55 6.68 6.32
CA LEU A 277 18.18 6.02 7.57
C LEU A 277 18.67 6.80 8.81
N TYR A 278 19.76 7.56 8.67
CA TYR A 278 20.29 8.45 9.69
C TYR A 278 19.31 9.60 10.04
N ASP A 279 18.56 10.09 9.05
CA ASP A 279 17.62 11.21 9.21
C ASP A 279 16.18 10.75 9.53
N LEU A 280 15.99 9.46 9.81
CA LEU A 280 14.66 8.87 9.99
C LEU A 280 13.85 9.50 11.13
N GLU A 281 14.52 9.91 12.21
CA GLU A 281 13.87 10.58 13.34
C GLU A 281 13.31 11.94 12.96
N ASP A 282 14.13 12.78 12.32
CA ASP A 282 13.72 14.10 11.84
C ASP A 282 12.61 13.99 10.80
N TYR A 283 12.76 13.04 9.86
CA TYR A 283 11.72 12.73 8.87
C TYR A 283 10.41 12.33 9.56
N HIS A 284 10.46 11.46 10.58
CA HIS A 284 9.27 11.07 11.35
C HIS A 284 8.59 12.28 12.00
N GLN A 285 9.36 13.18 12.62
CA GLN A 285 8.81 14.38 13.25
C GLN A 285 8.12 15.31 12.26
N GLU A 286 8.61 15.39 11.02
CA GLU A 286 7.98 16.15 9.95
C GLU A 286 6.66 15.50 9.50
N ILE A 287 6.69 14.21 9.13
CA ILE A 287 5.54 13.55 8.50
C ILE A 287 4.45 13.13 9.49
N GLN A 288 4.74 13.02 10.79
CA GLN A 288 3.73 12.62 11.78
C GLN A 288 2.57 13.63 11.85
N THR A 289 2.80 14.90 11.54
CA THR A 289 1.78 15.96 11.59
C THR A 289 1.03 16.13 10.26
N GLN A 290 1.61 15.64 9.17
CA GLN A 290 1.04 15.79 7.83
C GLN A 290 -0.26 14.98 7.66
N GLN A 291 -1.17 15.49 6.82
CA GLN A 291 -2.35 14.77 6.38
C GLN A 291 -2.03 14.05 5.07
N GLY A 292 -2.36 12.77 4.96
CA GLY A 292 -2.19 12.02 3.71
C GLY A 292 -1.33 10.77 3.86
N LEU A 293 -0.49 10.51 2.84
CA LEU A 293 0.45 9.40 2.79
C LEU A 293 1.53 9.62 3.87
N LYS A 294 1.78 8.61 4.69
CA LYS A 294 2.88 8.60 5.67
C LYS A 294 3.77 7.41 5.36
N VAL A 295 4.46 7.52 4.24
CA VAL A 295 5.36 6.49 3.73
C VAL A 295 6.77 7.03 3.78
N VAL A 296 7.71 6.14 4.06
CA VAL A 296 9.13 6.38 3.96
C VAL A 296 9.73 5.34 3.00
N VAL A 297 10.65 5.79 2.17
CA VAL A 297 11.55 4.97 1.35
C VAL A 297 12.96 5.22 1.88
N THR A 298 13.62 4.17 2.35
CA THR A 298 14.97 4.26 2.90
C THR A 298 15.71 2.97 2.58
N ASP A 299 17.01 2.94 2.79
CA ASP A 299 17.86 1.79 2.53
C ASP A 299 18.90 1.57 3.63
N GLY A 300 19.43 0.36 3.68
CA GLY A 300 20.46 0.02 4.65
C GLY A 300 20.79 -1.47 4.70
N ILE A 301 21.71 -1.81 5.60
CA ILE A 301 22.19 -3.16 5.81
C ILE A 301 21.44 -3.82 6.97
N VAL A 302 21.00 -5.05 6.76
CA VAL A 302 20.36 -5.87 7.79
C VAL A 302 21.41 -6.34 8.79
N THR A 303 21.37 -5.87 10.03
CA THR A 303 22.36 -6.24 11.06
C THR A 303 21.89 -7.36 11.98
N SER A 304 20.57 -7.54 12.12
CA SER A 304 19.98 -8.63 12.89
C SER A 304 18.58 -8.98 12.40
N MET A 305 18.11 -10.19 12.70
CA MET A 305 16.78 -10.67 12.34
C MET A 305 16.19 -11.52 13.48
N ASN A 306 14.93 -11.25 13.82
CA ASN A 306 14.12 -12.15 14.63
C ASN A 306 12.91 -12.59 13.82
N LEU A 307 13.04 -13.78 13.24
CA LEU A 307 12.06 -14.37 12.35
C LEU A 307 10.92 -15.08 13.07
N LYS A 308 10.94 -15.13 14.42
CA LYS A 308 9.84 -15.65 15.21
C LYS A 308 8.68 -14.65 15.19
N ALA A 309 7.56 -15.05 14.61
CA ALA A 309 6.36 -14.22 14.56
C ALA A 309 5.88 -13.86 15.98
N ASN A 310 5.63 -12.57 16.20
CA ASN A 310 5.05 -12.07 17.43
C ASN A 310 3.63 -12.66 17.60
N PRO A 311 3.30 -13.27 18.75
CA PRO A 311 2.01 -13.96 18.93
C PRO A 311 0.80 -13.02 18.91
N LYS A 312 0.99 -11.71 19.15
CA LYS A 312 -0.10 -10.71 19.16
C LYS A 312 -0.32 -10.09 17.79
N THR A 313 0.75 -9.79 17.06
CA THR A 313 0.68 -9.05 15.79
C THR A 313 0.93 -9.92 14.56
N GLY A 314 1.54 -11.09 14.72
CA GLY A 314 2.03 -11.92 13.63
C GLY A 314 3.29 -11.38 12.95
N ASN A 315 3.76 -10.18 13.33
CA ASN A 315 4.92 -9.55 12.70
C ASN A 315 6.22 -10.18 13.20
N ARG A 316 7.20 -10.25 12.31
CA ARG A 316 8.61 -10.49 12.60
C ARG A 316 9.33 -9.14 12.65
N VAL A 317 10.59 -9.13 13.06
CA VAL A 317 11.39 -7.91 13.08
C VAL A 317 12.76 -8.17 12.48
N ILE A 318 13.22 -7.22 11.68
CA ILE A 318 14.61 -7.13 11.23
C ILE A 318 15.16 -5.78 11.71
N TRP A 319 16.46 -5.70 11.94
CA TRP A 319 17.14 -4.47 12.32
C TRP A 319 18.04 -4.03 11.17
N VAL A 320 17.97 -2.74 10.84
CA VAL A 320 18.66 -2.15 9.70
C VAL A 320 19.50 -0.97 10.18
N GLU A 321 20.72 -0.86 9.64
CA GLU A 321 21.64 0.25 9.89
C GLU A 321 22.09 0.90 8.59
N PRO A 322 22.47 2.18 8.61
CA PRO A 322 22.98 2.85 7.42
C PRO A 322 24.32 2.24 7.01
N LEU A 323 24.61 2.25 5.70
CA LEU A 323 25.79 1.58 5.13
C LEU A 323 27.11 2.22 5.58
N ASP A 324 27.07 3.49 5.99
CA ASP A 324 28.17 4.29 6.50
C ASP A 324 28.20 4.40 8.03
N ALA A 325 27.48 3.52 8.74
CA ALA A 325 27.51 3.43 10.20
C ALA A 325 28.97 3.31 10.69
N ASN A 326 29.50 4.40 11.25
CA ASN A 326 30.81 4.40 11.90
C ASN A 326 30.62 3.93 13.33
N TYR A 327 31.03 2.69 13.61
CA TYR A 327 31.18 2.22 14.98
C TYR A 327 32.34 3.01 15.63
N GLY A 328 32.01 3.92 16.54
CA GLY A 328 33.00 4.46 17.47
C GLY A 328 33.59 3.34 18.33
N PHE A 329 34.75 3.59 18.92
CA PHE A 329 35.37 2.63 19.84
C PHE A 329 34.77 2.69 21.26
N ASP A 330 33.87 3.65 21.52
CA ASP A 330 33.18 3.83 22.78
C ASP A 330 31.73 3.31 22.67
N ASP A 331 31.24 2.61 23.70
CA ASP A 331 29.90 1.99 23.72
C ASP A 331 28.74 3.00 23.55
N GLU A 332 29.00 4.30 23.74
CA GLU A 332 28.03 5.40 23.53
C GLU A 332 27.91 5.83 22.06
N ASP A 333 28.82 5.37 21.17
CA ASP A 333 28.87 5.72 19.75
C ASP A 333 28.30 4.61 18.83
N MET A 334 27.70 3.56 19.39
CA MET A 334 27.07 2.50 18.59
C MET A 334 25.68 2.98 18.12
N PRO A 335 25.45 3.18 16.80
CA PRO A 335 24.17 3.66 16.32
C PRO A 335 23.06 2.63 16.62
N ASP A 336 21.93 3.11 17.15
CA ASP A 336 20.76 2.27 17.40
C ASP A 336 20.23 1.73 16.07
N SER A 337 20.24 0.41 15.90
CA SER A 337 19.69 -0.23 14.70
C SER A 337 18.18 0.06 14.60
N THR A 338 17.72 0.48 13.42
CA THR A 338 16.31 0.79 13.21
C THR A 338 15.49 -0.50 13.10
N PRO A 339 14.48 -0.71 13.98
CA PRO A 339 13.62 -1.88 13.90
C PRO A 339 12.59 -1.73 12.77
N VAL A 340 12.56 -2.73 11.89
CA VAL A 340 11.60 -2.86 10.79
C VAL A 340 10.68 -4.05 11.04
N TRP A 341 9.39 -3.76 11.25
CA TRP A 341 8.35 -4.76 11.49
C TRP A 341 7.86 -5.36 10.19
N VAL A 342 8.18 -6.64 9.97
CA VAL A 342 7.86 -7.40 8.76
C VAL A 342 6.58 -8.21 8.97
N PRO A 343 5.50 -7.97 8.21
CA PRO A 343 4.31 -8.80 8.25
C PRO A 343 4.60 -10.27 7.94
N SER A 344 3.77 -11.18 8.47
CA SER A 344 3.92 -12.63 8.26
C SER A 344 3.75 -13.07 6.80
N HIS A 345 3.07 -12.28 5.97
CA HIS A 345 2.79 -12.62 4.57
C HIS A 345 3.90 -12.17 3.60
N VAL A 346 4.90 -11.43 4.07
CA VAL A 346 6.05 -11.00 3.25
C VAL A 346 7.10 -12.10 3.32
N ASP A 347 7.48 -12.72 2.21
CA ASP A 347 8.55 -13.71 2.24
C ASP A 347 9.92 -13.04 2.39
N LEU A 348 10.76 -13.58 3.28
CA LEU A 348 12.14 -13.13 3.47
C LEU A 348 13.06 -14.22 2.93
N ASN A 349 13.85 -13.89 1.92
CA ASN A 349 14.76 -14.80 1.23
C ASN A 349 16.22 -14.35 1.32
N PHE A 350 16.54 -13.55 2.34
CA PHE A 350 17.85 -12.96 2.58
C PHE A 350 18.18 -13.00 4.09
N GLY A 351 19.45 -12.95 4.43
CA GLY A 351 19.97 -13.01 5.80
C GLY A 351 20.59 -11.72 6.30
N VAL A 352 21.25 -11.80 7.46
CA VAL A 352 22.07 -10.71 8.02
C VAL A 352 23.23 -10.37 7.07
N GLY A 353 23.53 -9.08 6.94
CA GLY A 353 24.49 -8.51 5.99
C GLY A 353 23.90 -8.20 4.61
N SER A 354 22.61 -8.45 4.41
CA SER A 354 21.93 -8.09 3.16
C SER A 354 21.70 -6.59 3.05
N ASP A 355 21.86 -6.08 1.85
CA ASP A 355 21.56 -4.70 1.48
C ASP A 355 20.15 -4.60 0.89
N ILE A 356 19.31 -3.78 1.50
CA ILE A 356 17.87 -3.71 1.21
C ILE A 356 17.37 -2.28 1.08
N VAL A 357 16.35 -2.11 0.25
CA VAL A 357 15.48 -0.92 0.23
C VAL A 357 14.19 -1.26 0.95
N VAL A 358 13.84 -0.44 1.94
CA VAL A 358 12.68 -0.57 2.81
C VAL A 358 11.67 0.51 2.47
N ILE A 359 10.44 0.10 2.20
CA ILE A 359 9.30 1.01 2.05
C ILE A 359 8.28 0.69 3.12
N GLY A 360 7.88 1.69 3.89
CA GLY A 360 7.00 1.45 5.02
C GLY A 360 6.45 2.72 5.64
N ARG A 361 5.95 2.60 6.85
CA ARG A 361 5.47 3.74 7.65
C ARG A 361 6.24 3.85 8.94
N THR A 362 6.79 5.03 9.21
CA THR A 362 7.43 5.35 10.48
C THR A 362 6.41 5.32 11.63
N ASN A 363 6.85 4.84 12.78
CA ASN A 363 6.07 4.72 14.00
C ASN A 363 6.95 4.87 15.22
N GLN A 364 6.50 5.67 16.18
CA GLN A 364 7.17 5.87 17.46
C GLN A 364 6.16 5.67 18.58
N THR A 365 6.54 4.88 19.59
CA THR A 365 5.69 4.65 20.77
C THR A 365 6.32 5.26 22.00
N GLN A 366 5.50 5.81 22.89
CA GLN A 366 5.96 6.29 24.19
C GLN A 366 6.48 5.12 25.04
N ARG A 367 7.60 5.31 25.75
CA ARG A 367 8.13 4.33 26.70
C ARG A 367 7.12 4.13 27.83
N LYS A 368 7.14 2.92 28.39
CA LYS A 368 6.28 2.54 29.51
C LYS A 368 7.13 2.09 30.68
N ASP A 369 6.71 2.44 31.88
CA ASP A 369 7.33 1.96 33.11
C ASP A 369 7.00 0.49 33.39
N GLU A 370 7.55 -0.06 34.47
CA GLU A 370 7.30 -1.45 34.90
C GLU A 370 5.82 -1.76 35.18
N SER A 371 5.00 -0.73 35.43
CA SER A 371 3.56 -0.84 35.64
C SER A 371 2.75 -0.77 34.34
N GLY A 372 3.43 -0.54 33.20
CA GLY A 372 2.83 -0.42 31.87
C GLY A 372 2.23 0.96 31.58
N MET A 373 2.52 1.95 32.43
CA MET A 373 2.06 3.33 32.28
C MET A 373 3.06 4.11 31.42
N PRO A 374 2.59 5.00 30.52
CA PRO A 374 3.48 5.81 29.69
C PRO A 374 4.34 6.75 30.55
N ILE A 375 5.63 6.81 30.24
CA ILE A 375 6.59 7.73 30.86
C ILE A 375 6.57 9.03 30.07
N ASP A 376 6.30 10.15 30.74
CA ASP A 376 6.17 11.44 30.09
C ASP A 376 7.50 11.89 29.45
N GLY A 377 7.43 12.38 28.21
CA GLY A 377 8.60 12.84 27.45
C GLY A 377 9.56 11.75 26.95
N GLU A 378 9.36 10.47 27.30
CA GLU A 378 10.25 9.39 26.88
C GLU A 378 9.64 8.54 25.76
N TYR A 379 10.38 8.41 24.66
CA TYR A 379 9.94 7.68 23.47
C TYR A 379 10.90 6.54 23.13
N ASN A 380 10.37 5.50 22.50
CA ASN A 380 11.21 4.47 21.89
C ASN A 380 11.83 5.03 20.60
N PRO A 381 12.93 4.44 20.10
CA PRO A 381 13.45 4.76 18.77
C PRO A 381 12.38 4.62 17.70
N VAL A 382 12.52 5.40 16.61
CA VAL A 382 11.61 5.31 15.47
C VAL A 382 11.74 3.92 14.83
N SER A 383 10.59 3.33 14.52
CA SER A 383 10.47 2.02 13.87
C SER A 383 9.76 2.14 12.53
N ILE A 384 9.96 1.18 11.63
CA ILE A 384 9.27 1.14 10.34
C ILE A 384 8.31 -0.05 10.31
N ASN A 385 7.04 0.18 9.96
CA ASN A 385 6.13 -0.89 9.58
C ASN A 385 6.28 -1.15 8.08
N LEU A 386 6.78 -2.34 7.71
CA LEU A 386 7.10 -2.68 6.33
C LEU A 386 5.83 -2.80 5.47
N TYR A 387 5.85 -2.16 4.30
CA TYR A 387 4.86 -2.30 3.24
C TYR A 387 5.45 -2.84 1.94
N GLY A 388 6.73 -2.60 1.67
CA GLY A 388 7.44 -3.06 0.49
C GLY A 388 8.94 -3.22 0.77
N LEU A 389 9.58 -4.18 0.10
CA LEU A 389 10.96 -4.56 0.36
C LEU A 389 11.63 -4.98 -0.95
N ARG A 390 12.79 -4.41 -1.25
CA ARG A 390 13.66 -4.85 -2.34
C ARG A 390 15.01 -5.26 -1.78
N VAL A 391 15.51 -6.41 -2.22
CA VAL A 391 16.86 -6.85 -1.91
C VAL A 391 17.79 -6.41 -3.04
N ARG A 392 18.78 -5.57 -2.74
CA ARG A 392 19.83 -5.16 -3.68
C ARG A 392 20.94 -6.21 -3.72
N LEU A 393 21.39 -6.62 -2.54
CA LEU A 393 22.36 -7.69 -2.34
C LEU A 393 21.91 -8.59 -1.19
N GLY A 394 21.58 -9.84 -1.51
CA GLY A 394 21.16 -10.82 -0.50
C GLY A 394 22.33 -11.67 -0.02
N THR A 395 22.51 -11.75 1.29
CA THR A 395 23.19 -12.88 1.92
C THR A 395 22.18 -14.02 2.07
N GLY A 396 22.59 -15.28 1.93
CA GLY A 396 21.67 -16.41 2.16
C GLY A 396 21.14 -16.41 3.59
N LEU A 397 19.96 -16.98 3.81
CA LEU A 397 19.55 -17.35 5.18
C LEU A 397 20.50 -18.46 5.63
N GLU A 398 21.23 -18.26 6.73
CA GLU A 398 21.91 -19.37 7.38
C GLU A 398 20.84 -20.36 7.84
N GLU A 399 20.97 -21.64 7.45
CA GLU A 399 20.12 -22.70 7.99
C GLU A 399 20.30 -22.69 9.50
N GLU A 400 19.19 -22.51 10.25
CA GLU A 400 19.20 -22.71 11.70
C GLU A 400 19.72 -24.13 11.97
N VAL A 401 20.98 -24.24 12.38
CA VAL A 401 21.43 -25.42 13.10
C VAL A 401 20.61 -25.43 14.37
N SER A 402 19.68 -26.37 14.48
CA SER A 402 18.88 -26.59 15.68
C SER A 402 19.82 -26.91 16.83
N THR A 403 20.31 -25.90 17.54
CA THR A 403 20.91 -26.08 18.85
C THR A 403 19.75 -26.14 19.83
N ASP A 404 19.19 -27.35 19.97
CA ASP A 404 18.65 -27.77 21.26
C ASP A 404 19.82 -27.66 22.25
N ASP A 405 19.90 -26.51 22.94
CA ASP A 405 20.32 -26.38 24.34
C ASP A 405 20.50 -24.88 24.69
N GLY A 406 19.48 -24.31 25.34
CA GLY A 406 19.69 -23.87 26.72
C GLY A 406 20.41 -22.56 27.05
N ASP A 407 20.63 -21.60 26.14
CA ASP A 407 21.16 -20.27 26.56
C ASP A 407 20.16 -19.14 26.30
N SER A 408 19.43 -18.78 27.36
CA SER A 408 18.66 -17.54 27.43
C SER A 408 19.61 -16.36 27.60
N LEU A 409 19.93 -15.66 26.51
CA LEU A 409 20.53 -14.33 26.59
C LEU A 409 19.41 -13.29 26.75
N SER A 410 19.19 -12.88 28.01
CA SER A 410 18.43 -11.68 28.35
C SER A 410 19.33 -10.46 28.15
N TYR A 411 18.99 -9.57 27.23
CA TYR A 411 19.47 -8.19 27.25
C TYR A 411 18.37 -7.30 27.80
N TRP A 412 18.77 -6.47 28.77
CA TRP A 412 17.95 -5.50 29.51
C TRP A 412 17.59 -4.29 28.68
#